data_AF-A0A175WC44-F1
#
_entry.id   AF-A0A175WC44-F1
#
_cell.length_a   1.000
_cell.length_b   1.000
_cell.length_c   1.000
_cell.angle_alpha   90.00
_cell.angle_beta   90.00
_cell.angle_gamma   90.00
#
_symmetry.space_group_name_H-M   'P 1'
#
loop_
_entity.id
_entity.type
_entity.pdbx_description
1 polymer ?
#
loop_
_entity_poly.entity_id
_entity_poly.type
_entity_poly.pdbx_seq_one_letter_code
_entity_poly.pdbx_strand_id
1 'polypeptide(L)' 'MDDRTPTKGGLLRDLYRWILDNADFRRWRDDLQRRLLWIKGDAGKGKTMLLCGIINELESTANDSKLFYFFCQGTNA' A
#
# COMPACT_ATOMS: atom_id res chain seq x y z
N MET A 1 30.22 -17.90 -3.66
CA MET A 1 30.22 -16.49 -4.07
C MET A 1 28.90 -16.26 -4.77
N ASP A 2 27.93 -15.69 -4.08
CA ASP A 2 26.62 -15.37 -4.66
C ASP A 2 26.37 -13.88 -4.48
N ASP A 3 26.19 -13.25 -5.62
CA ASP A 3 26.14 -11.82 -5.89
C ASP A 3 24.79 -11.26 -5.43
N ARG A 4 24.76 -10.65 -4.23
CA ARG A 4 23.58 -9.92 -3.74
C ARG A 4 23.52 -8.54 -4.41
N THR A 5 23.17 -8.52 -5.68
CA THR A 5 22.54 -7.35 -6.27
C THR A 5 21.22 -7.11 -5.53
N PRO A 6 20.96 -5.92 -4.94
CA PRO A 6 19.67 -5.63 -4.36
C PRO A 6 18.69 -5.52 -5.52
N THR A 7 17.93 -6.59 -5.75
CA THR A 7 16.84 -6.61 -6.71
C THR A 7 15.95 -5.41 -6.41
N LYS A 8 15.82 -4.53 -7.41
CA LYS A 8 14.94 -3.36 -7.44
C LYS A 8 13.44 -3.77 -7.42
N GLY A 9 13.01 -4.64 -6.50
CA GLY A 9 11.80 -5.44 -6.70
C GLY A 9 10.92 -5.70 -5.46
N GLY A 10 11.17 -5.08 -4.31
CA GLY A 10 10.29 -5.26 -3.16
C GLY A 10 10.36 -4.09 -2.20
N LEU A 11 9.22 -3.48 -1.89
CA LEU A 11 9.16 -2.58 -0.74
C LEU A 11 9.50 -3.39 0.52
N LEU A 12 10.41 -2.89 1.36
CA LEU A 12 10.70 -3.51 2.65
C LEU A 12 9.40 -3.63 3.44
N ARG A 13 8.94 -4.86 3.66
CA ARG A 13 7.68 -5.15 4.36
C ARG A 13 7.57 -4.41 5.69
N ASP A 14 8.70 -4.25 6.37
CA ASP A 14 8.81 -3.54 7.64
C ASP A 14 8.39 -2.06 7.57
N LEU A 15 8.51 -1.40 6.41
CA LEU A 15 8.14 0.02 6.25
C LEU A 15 6.63 0.26 6.30
N TYR A 16 5.83 -0.72 5.89
CA TYR A 16 4.37 -0.58 5.87
C TYR A 16 3.66 -1.52 6.84
N ARG A 17 4.33 -2.53 7.42
CA ARG A 17 3.70 -3.53 8.29
C ARG A 17 2.79 -2.96 9.37
N TRP A 18 3.18 -1.82 9.96
CA TRP A 18 2.38 -1.15 11.00
C TRP A 18 0.96 -0.78 10.54
N ILE A 19 0.74 -0.57 9.23
CA ILE A 19 -0.59 -0.27 8.68
C ILE A 19 -1.50 -1.49 8.70
N LEU A 20 -0.95 -2.70 8.55
CA LEU A 20 -1.72 -3.94 8.53
C LEU A 20 -2.36 -4.20 9.91
N ASP A 21 -1.68 -3.73 10.96
CA ASP A 21 -2.13 -3.80 12.34
C ASP A 21 -2.97 -2.59 12.77
N ASN A 22 -3.16 -1.60 11.89
CA ASN A 22 -3.96 -0.43 12.17
C ASN A 22 -5.47 -0.77 12.16
N ALA A 23 -6.20 -0.28 13.16
CA ALA A 23 -7.63 -0.57 13.31
C ALA A 23 -8.47 -0.04 12.13
N ASP A 24 -8.16 1.16 11.62
CA ASP A 24 -8.89 1.74 10.49
C ASP A 24 -8.60 0.99 9.20
N PHE A 25 -7.37 0.52 8.99
CA PHE A 25 -7.02 -0.34 7.86
C PHE A 25 -7.79 -1.67 7.89
N ARG A 26 -7.80 -2.36 9.04
CA ARG A 26 -8.55 -3.62 9.18
C ARG A 26 -10.04 -3.43 8.96
N ARG A 27 -10.62 -2.36 9.54
CA ARG A 27 -12.04 -2.02 9.32
C ARG A 27 -12.32 -1.75 7.84
N TRP A 28 -11.45 -1.00 7.17
CA TRP A 28 -11.60 -0.73 5.74
C TRP A 28 -11.56 -2.01 4.89
N ARG A 29 -10.67 -2.95 5.24
CA ARG A 29 -10.50 -4.22 4.53
C ARG A 29 -11.64 -5.20 4.77
N ASP A 30 -12.09 -5.32 6.02
CA ASP A 30 -12.98 -6.41 6.46
C ASP A 30 -14.46 -5.99 6.53
N ASP A 31 -14.78 -4.69 6.66
CA ASP A 31 -16.17 -4.18 6.75
C ASP A 31 -16.70 -3.76 5.37
N LEU A 32 -17.64 -4.55 4.83
CA LEU A 32 -18.28 -4.28 3.53
C LEU A 32 -19.00 -2.93 3.45
N GLN A 33 -19.36 -2.32 4.59
CA GLN A 33 -20.01 -1.00 4.66
C GLN A 33 -19.02 0.16 4.68
N ARG A 34 -17.73 -0.08 4.96
CA ARG A 34 -16.72 0.98 5.12
C ARG A 34 -15.58 0.80 4.12
N ARG A 35 -15.82 1.22 2.88
CA ARG A 35 -14.87 1.01 1.77
C ARG A 35 -13.90 2.16 1.51
N LEU A 36 -13.84 3.15 2.41
CA LEU A 36 -12.96 4.31 2.27
C LEU A 36 -11.91 4.35 3.40
N LEU A 37 -10.62 4.31 3.03
CA LEU A 37 -9.48 4.56 3.90
C LEU A 37 -8.85 5.89 3.53
N TRP A 38 -8.73 6.81 4.49
CA TRP A 38 -8.06 8.09 4.26
C TRP A 38 -6.64 8.07 4.83
N ILE A 39 -5.64 8.12 3.95
CA ILE A 39 -4.23 8.33 4.32
C ILE A 39 -3.87 9.81 4.11
N LYS A 40 -3.69 10.56 5.20
CA LYS A 40 -3.25 11.96 5.20
C LYS A 40 -1.79 12.08 5.62
N GLY A 41 -1.12 13.11 5.12
CA GLY A 41 0.24 13.46 5.54
C GLY A 41 0.85 14.50 4.62
N ASP A 42 1.89 15.19 5.10
CA ASP A 42 2.54 16.26 4.33
C ASP A 42 3.26 15.73 3.08
N ALA A 43 3.61 16.64 2.18
CA ALA A 43 4.48 16.33 1.05
C ALA A 43 5.79 15.67 1.54
N GLY A 44 6.25 14.63 0.83
CA GLY A 44 7.48 13.92 1.18
C GLY A 44 7.41 12.93 2.36
N LYS A 45 6.26 12.77 3.04
CA LYS A 45 6.13 11.85 4.19
C LYS A 45 5.92 10.36 3.84
N GLY A 46 6.26 9.95 2.62
CA GLY A 46 6.19 8.53 2.24
C GLY A 46 4.80 7.97 1.96
N LYS A 47 3.75 8.80 1.77
CA LYS A 47 2.39 8.32 1.47
C LYS A 47 2.32 7.38 0.27
N THR A 48 3.01 7.73 -0.83
CA THR A 48 3.09 6.88 -2.02
C THR A 48 3.71 5.53 -1.70
N MET A 49 4.77 5.53 -0.88
CA MET A 49 5.43 4.29 -0.47
C MET A 49 4.51 3.42 0.38
N LEU A 50 3.75 4.04 1.29
CA LEU A 50 2.72 3.35 2.08
C LEU A 50 1.63 2.74 1.20
N LEU A 51 1.15 3.48 0.19
CA LEU A 51 0.19 2.97 -0.79
C LEU A 51 0.75 1.77 -1.57
N CYS A 52 2.00 1.82 -2.02
CA CYS A 52 2.64 0.67 -2.66
C CYS A 52 2.67 -0.56 -1.73
N GLY A 53 2.92 -0.36 -0.43
CA GLY A 53 2.87 -1.46 0.55
C GLY A 53 1.48 -2.06 0.73
N ILE A 54 0.46 -1.21 0.77
CA ILE A 54 -0.94 -1.66 0.81
C ILE A 54 -1.30 -2.44 -0.46
N ILE A 55 -0.92 -1.92 -1.64
CA ILE A 55 -1.14 -2.60 -2.92
C ILE A 55 -0.49 -3.99 -2.92
N ASN A 56 0.78 -4.10 -2.52
CA ASN A 56 1.47 -5.38 -2.42
C ASN A 56 0.76 -6.37 -1.49
N GLU A 57 0.26 -5.90 -0.34
CA GLU A 57 -0.50 -6.76 0.58
C GLU A 57 -1.83 -7.22 -0.04
N LEU A 58 -2.57 -6.31 -0.69
CA LEU A 58 -3.83 -6.65 -1.35
C LEU A 58 -3.60 -7.63 -2.50
N GLU A 59 -2.57 -7.44 -3.32
CA GLU A 59 -2.19 -8.39 -4.38
C GLU A 59 -1.85 -9.78 -3.79
N SER A 60 -1.15 -9.82 -2.66
CA SER A 60 -0.79 -11.09 -2.01
C SER A 60 -1.96 -11.86 -1.39
N THR A 61 -3.08 -11.18 -1.11
CA THR A 61 -4.28 -11.76 -0.47
C THR A 61 -5.43 -11.96 -1.45
N ALA A 62 -5.31 -11.45 -2.67
CA ALA A 62 -6.33 -11.51 -3.71
C ALA A 62 -6.33 -12.89 -4.40
N ASN A 63 -6.95 -13.89 -3.78
CA ASN A 63 -7.04 -15.23 -4.38
C ASN A 63 -7.91 -15.26 -5.66
N ASP A 64 -9.02 -14.50 -5.69
CA ASP A 64 -9.96 -14.46 -6.83
C ASP A 64 -10.38 -13.03 -7.24
N SER A 65 -9.81 -12.01 -6.59
CA SER A 65 -10.18 -10.61 -6.83
C SER A 65 -9.16 -9.94 -7.73
N LYS A 66 -9.63 -9.11 -8.69
CA LYS A 66 -8.73 -8.25 -9.48
C LYS A 66 -8.55 -6.93 -8.76
N LEU A 67 -7.30 -6.60 -8.43
CA LEU A 67 -6.94 -5.29 -7.90
C LEU A 67 -6.69 -4.31 -9.06
N PHE A 68 -7.25 -3.11 -8.97
CA PHE A 68 -6.98 -2.02 -9.89
C PHE A 68 -6.51 -0.81 -9.08
N TYR A 69 -5.43 -0.18 -9.53
CA TYR A 69 -4.90 1.04 -8.92
C TYR A 69 -4.32 1.96 -10.00
N PHE A 70 -4.30 3.26 -9.70
CA PHE A 70 -3.66 4.27 -10.53
C PHE A 70 -3.13 5.38 -9.62
N PHE A 71 -2.02 5.99 -10.03
CA PHE A 71 -1.52 7.19 -9.39
C PHE A 71 -1.99 8.41 -10.20
N CYS A 72 -2.65 9.34 -9.53
CA CYS A 72 -2.99 10.64 -10.13
C CYS A 72 -1.85 11.62 -9.84
N GLN A 73 -1.34 12.28 -10.88
CA GLN A 73 -0.50 13.45 -10.71
C GLN A 73 -1.40 14.68 -10.67
N GLY A 74 -1.29 15.47 -9.61
CA GLY A 74 -1.95 16.77 -9.58
C GLY A 74 -1.28 17.68 -10.62
N THR A 75 -1.88 17.82 -11.79
CA THR A 75 -1.54 18.90 -12.71
C THR A 75 -2.30 20.15 -12.27
N ASN A 76 -1.59 21.21 -11.95
CA ASN A 76 -2.21 22.52 -11.79
C ASN A 76 -2.73 22.94 -13.18
N ALA A 77 -4.05 22.91 -13.37
CA ALA A 77 -4.72 23.60 -14.46
C ALA A 77 -4.86 25.09 -14.11
#